data_AF-W2FUI3-F1
#
_entry.id   AF-W2FUI3-F1
#
_cell.length_a   1.000
_cell.length_b   1.000
_cell.length_c   1.000
_cell.angle_alpha   90.00
_cell.angle_beta   90.00
_cell.angle_gamma   90.00
#
_symmetry.space_group_name_H-M   'P 1'
#
loop_
_entity.id
_entity.type
_entity.pdbx_description
1 polymer ?
#
loop_
_entity_poly.entity_id
_entity_poly.type
_entity_poly.pdbx_seq_one_letter_code
_entity_poly.pdbx_strand_id
1 'polypeptide(L)'
;MLGWMFLALLAVPASTTSVGRILHFSDVHLNISESFSAADNARIPIRYFQDAPLSLLESALLYAKEHVVADPELFLYTGDHAAHGLFTDEYIAKAVETNVHAMENYYPPKGMEGRLEATAIIGNADGNPDYHMEVTDPETESNPSIELISNVWEDSLTAANMDLLNRRGYLSYPLDDKLHVITLNTVPYSPSHLPDTSKQPDPFGQFAWLDKTLAELQDAGKFAYIAGHIAPIVDSYGGNPQWHPKYIFKYKNIVGKYADVIKAQFFGHVHSVEFRVPVASLDGPTGEDDAFQLPPMYITGSISPLFGNNPSFMVWDYDIETYEVLDYAVYASNIAEIEPQLDWKLLFKASEAYSLKSLSLPELSSFVHRVEQNASLVEDYYWNMKARSPNARPCKDAVCHAKTLCTLKWWTTKDQYLACVDTAQTMMSDNDYTSVSPVAASGSSASDNFATNNVLMTIGATALVTGVAAVCVLLTVFILRHFGVLKSRSQYDSVDTL
;
A
#
# COMPACT_ATOMS: atom_id res chain seq x y z
N MET A 1 -18.99 -67.14 25.04
CA MET A 1 -19.55 -65.78 24.92
C MET A 1 -18.44 -64.79 25.24
N LEU A 2 -17.70 -64.32 24.24
CA LEU A 2 -16.87 -63.12 24.36
C LEU A 2 -17.39 -62.14 23.31
N GLY A 3 -17.99 -61.06 23.77
CA GLY A 3 -18.47 -59.98 22.91
C GLY A 3 -17.32 -59.04 22.57
N TRP A 4 -17.13 -58.79 21.28
CA TRP A 4 -16.26 -57.72 20.80
C TRP A 4 -17.12 -56.47 20.62
N MET A 5 -16.89 -55.46 21.47
CA MET A 5 -17.35 -54.09 21.24
C MET A 5 -16.39 -53.43 20.25
N PHE A 6 -16.86 -53.13 19.05
CA PHE A 6 -16.19 -52.21 18.15
C PHE A 6 -16.51 -50.78 18.60
N LEU A 7 -15.48 -50.06 19.07
CA LEU A 7 -15.53 -48.62 19.24
C LEU A 7 -15.35 -48.00 17.84
N ALA A 8 -16.42 -47.46 17.26
CA ALA A 8 -16.32 -46.63 16.07
C ALA A 8 -15.78 -45.25 16.50
N LEU A 9 -14.53 -44.95 16.18
CA LEU A 9 -14.04 -43.58 16.17
C LEU A 9 -14.80 -42.83 15.07
N LEU A 10 -15.71 -41.95 15.46
CA LEU A 10 -16.23 -40.90 14.58
C LEU A 10 -15.07 -39.95 14.30
N ALA A 11 -14.39 -40.16 13.17
CA ALA A 11 -13.55 -39.14 12.59
C ALA A 11 -14.46 -37.98 12.19
N VAL A 12 -14.37 -36.87 12.93
CA VAL A 12 -14.90 -35.59 12.47
C VAL A 12 -14.21 -35.31 11.14
N PRO A 13 -14.95 -35.14 10.02
CA PRO A 13 -14.31 -34.76 8.78
C PRO A 13 -13.61 -33.42 9.03
N ALA A 14 -12.31 -33.36 8.75
CA ALA A 14 -11.60 -32.10 8.69
C ALA A 14 -12.39 -31.22 7.71
N SER A 15 -12.95 -30.11 8.20
CA SER A 15 -13.60 -29.13 7.33
C SER A 15 -12.54 -28.69 6.31
N THR A 16 -12.71 -29.13 5.07
CA THR A 16 -11.95 -28.56 3.96
C THR A 16 -12.50 -27.15 3.80
N THR A 17 -11.81 -26.17 4.36
CA THR A 17 -12.14 -24.76 4.13
C THR A 17 -12.21 -24.55 2.63
N SER A 18 -13.38 -24.13 2.14
CA SER A 18 -13.51 -23.77 0.74
C SER A 18 -12.84 -22.40 0.58
N VAL A 19 -11.84 -22.34 -0.29
CA VAL A 19 -10.97 -21.16 -0.46
C VAL A 19 -11.34 -20.47 -1.76
N GLY A 20 -11.67 -19.19 -1.69
CA GLY A 20 -11.83 -18.32 -2.85
C GLY A 20 -10.54 -17.54 -3.12
N ARG A 21 -10.40 -17.01 -4.34
CA ARG A 21 -9.21 -16.29 -4.79
C ARG A 21 -9.50 -14.91 -5.35
N ILE A 22 -8.66 -13.96 -4.95
CA ILE A 22 -8.61 -12.63 -5.56
C ILE A 22 -7.31 -12.53 -6.35
N LEU A 23 -7.40 -12.21 -7.63
CA LEU A 23 -6.24 -11.85 -8.45
C LEU A 23 -6.09 -10.33 -8.43
N HIS A 24 -4.96 -9.82 -7.96
CA HIS A 24 -4.73 -8.40 -7.72
C HIS A 24 -3.54 -7.88 -8.52
N PHE A 25 -3.84 -6.95 -9.43
CA PHE A 25 -2.88 -6.19 -10.23
C PHE A 25 -2.95 -4.71 -9.82
N SER A 26 -1.87 -3.95 -10.02
CA SER A 26 -1.87 -2.50 -9.81
C SER A 26 -0.69 -1.86 -10.53
N ASP A 27 -0.72 -0.54 -10.68
CA ASP A 27 0.44 0.27 -11.05
C ASP A 27 1.10 -0.27 -12.33
N VAL A 28 0.30 -0.48 -13.37
CA VAL A 28 0.82 -0.92 -14.67
C VAL A 28 1.62 0.17 -15.30
N HIS A 29 1.15 1.42 -15.19
CA HIS A 29 1.74 2.56 -15.87
C HIS A 29 2.05 2.23 -17.33
N LEU A 30 0.99 2.00 -18.09
CA LEU A 30 1.09 1.51 -19.45
C LEU A 30 1.73 2.58 -20.34
N ASN A 31 2.95 2.30 -20.78
CA ASN A 31 3.67 3.09 -21.75
C ASN A 31 3.24 2.68 -23.16
N ILE A 32 2.46 3.54 -23.80
CA ILE A 32 2.08 3.44 -25.21
C ILE A 32 2.82 4.50 -26.04
N SER A 33 2.91 4.28 -27.34
CA SER A 33 3.47 5.21 -28.32
C SER A 33 2.50 6.37 -28.59
N GLU A 34 3.03 7.58 -28.76
CA GLU A 34 2.26 8.77 -29.16
C GLU A 34 1.54 8.62 -30.51
N SER A 35 1.99 7.71 -31.40
CA SER A 35 1.29 7.43 -32.66
C SER A 35 0.07 6.53 -32.47
N PHE A 36 -0.06 5.93 -31.28
CA PHE A 36 -1.02 4.89 -30.91
C PHE A 36 -1.02 3.66 -31.84
N SER A 37 -0.01 3.50 -32.69
CA SER A 37 0.05 2.40 -33.64
C SER A 37 0.51 1.12 -32.96
N ALA A 38 -0.14 0.00 -33.30
CA ALA A 38 0.26 -1.31 -32.78
C ALA A 38 1.73 -1.65 -33.11
N ALA A 39 2.21 -1.22 -34.28
CA ALA A 39 3.58 -1.44 -34.71
C ALA A 39 4.61 -0.68 -33.86
N ASP A 40 4.29 0.54 -33.41
CA ASP A 40 5.18 1.32 -32.55
C ASP A 40 5.08 0.87 -31.09
N ASN A 41 3.88 0.54 -30.60
CA ASN A 41 3.68 -0.06 -29.28
C ASN A 41 4.49 -1.36 -29.12
N ALA A 42 4.49 -2.22 -30.15
CA ALA A 42 5.25 -3.47 -30.14
C ALA A 42 6.78 -3.29 -30.11
N ARG A 43 7.28 -2.07 -30.39
CA ARG A 43 8.72 -1.76 -30.34
C ARG A 43 9.17 -1.23 -28.98
N ILE A 44 8.25 -0.89 -28.07
CA ILE A 44 8.61 -0.39 -26.74
C ILE A 44 9.23 -1.55 -25.94
N PRO A 45 10.50 -1.43 -25.51
CA PRO A 45 11.22 -2.53 -24.89
C PRO A 45 10.82 -2.71 -23.42
N ILE A 46 10.83 -3.95 -22.94
CA ILE A 46 10.67 -4.26 -21.52
C ILE A 46 12.03 -4.06 -20.82
N ARG A 47 12.11 -3.12 -19.87
CA ARG A 47 13.35 -2.78 -19.16
C ARG A 47 13.07 -2.29 -17.74
N TYR A 48 14.00 -2.55 -16.82
CA TYR A 48 13.99 -1.84 -15.54
C TYR A 48 14.11 -0.33 -15.73
N PHE A 49 13.56 0.42 -14.80
CA PHE A 49 13.58 1.89 -14.78
C PHE A 49 12.82 2.55 -15.94
N GLN A 50 11.89 1.82 -16.54
CA GLN A 50 10.93 2.31 -17.53
C GLN A 50 9.55 1.76 -17.17
N ASP A 51 8.52 2.52 -17.55
CA ASP A 51 7.14 2.09 -17.42
C ASP A 51 6.78 0.94 -18.36
N ALA A 52 5.74 0.18 -18.01
CA ALA A 52 5.47 -1.10 -18.63
C ALA A 52 4.96 -0.95 -20.08
N PRO A 53 5.56 -1.61 -21.08
CA PRO A 53 4.90 -1.75 -22.37
C PRO A 53 3.74 -2.75 -22.27
N LEU A 54 2.82 -2.71 -23.24
CA LEU A 54 1.68 -3.63 -23.31
C LEU A 54 2.09 -5.11 -23.27
N SER A 55 3.21 -5.47 -23.91
CA SER A 55 3.74 -6.83 -23.91
C SER A 55 4.13 -7.34 -22.52
N LEU A 56 4.53 -6.47 -21.58
CA LEU A 56 4.79 -6.85 -20.20
C LEU A 56 3.49 -7.19 -19.48
N LEU A 57 2.47 -6.32 -19.59
CA LEU A 57 1.16 -6.54 -19.00
C LEU A 57 0.52 -7.84 -19.52
N GLU A 58 0.46 -8.00 -20.85
CA GLU A 58 -0.15 -9.18 -21.48
C GLU A 58 0.57 -10.47 -21.07
N SER A 59 1.91 -10.44 -20.92
CA SER A 59 2.65 -11.61 -20.43
C SER A 59 2.28 -11.99 -18.99
N ALA A 60 2.05 -10.99 -18.12
CA ALA A 60 1.67 -11.19 -16.73
C ALA A 60 0.25 -11.78 -16.64
N LEU A 61 -0.69 -11.21 -17.39
CA LEU A 61 -2.07 -11.67 -17.48
C LEU A 61 -2.15 -13.09 -18.06
N LEU A 62 -1.38 -13.38 -19.11
CA LEU A 62 -1.30 -14.72 -19.70
C LEU A 62 -0.78 -15.73 -18.69
N TYR A 63 0.32 -15.42 -18.02
CA TYR A 63 0.89 -16.31 -17.01
C TYR A 63 -0.09 -16.54 -15.85
N ALA A 64 -0.73 -15.48 -15.35
CA ALA A 64 -1.74 -15.60 -14.31
C ALA A 64 -2.87 -16.54 -14.74
N LYS A 65 -3.37 -16.39 -15.97
CA LYS A 65 -4.50 -17.16 -16.50
C LYS A 65 -4.16 -18.63 -16.74
N GLU A 66 -2.98 -18.91 -17.30
CA GLU A 66 -2.58 -20.27 -17.67
C GLU A 66 -1.99 -21.08 -16.50
N HIS A 67 -1.40 -20.41 -15.51
CA HIS A 67 -0.56 -21.09 -14.50
C HIS A 67 -0.90 -20.78 -13.05
N VAL A 68 -1.70 -19.75 -12.76
CA VAL A 68 -1.96 -19.31 -11.38
C VAL A 68 -3.43 -19.43 -11.01
N VAL A 69 -4.28 -18.63 -11.64
CA VAL A 69 -5.72 -18.58 -11.38
C VAL A 69 -6.45 -18.18 -12.67
N ALA A 70 -7.00 -19.18 -13.35
CA ALA A 70 -7.74 -18.98 -14.59
C ALA A 70 -9.09 -18.28 -14.38
N ASP A 71 -9.70 -18.51 -13.23
CA ASP A 71 -11.03 -18.02 -12.87
C ASP A 71 -11.05 -17.58 -11.39
N PRO A 72 -10.57 -16.35 -11.06
CA PRO A 72 -10.68 -15.80 -9.72
C PRO A 72 -12.10 -15.30 -9.47
N GLU A 73 -12.53 -15.36 -8.21
CA GLU A 73 -13.79 -14.81 -7.73
C GLU A 73 -13.81 -13.28 -7.86
N LEU A 74 -12.64 -12.64 -7.73
CA LEU A 74 -12.45 -11.21 -7.96
C LEU A 74 -11.15 -10.97 -8.74
N PHE A 75 -11.25 -10.30 -9.89
CA PHE A 75 -10.12 -9.63 -10.52
C PHE A 75 -10.12 -8.17 -10.05
N LEU A 76 -9.11 -7.79 -9.27
CA LEU A 76 -8.97 -6.47 -8.67
C LEU A 76 -7.81 -5.71 -9.33
N TYR A 77 -8.08 -4.48 -9.76
CA TYR A 77 -7.04 -3.56 -10.22
C TYR A 77 -7.13 -2.21 -9.49
N THR A 78 -6.06 -1.82 -8.80
CA THR A 78 -6.08 -0.62 -7.93
C THR A 78 -5.49 0.64 -8.55
N GLY A 79 -5.63 0.87 -9.86
CA GLY A 79 -5.33 2.16 -10.50
C GLY A 79 -3.89 2.35 -10.98
N ASP A 80 -3.60 3.57 -11.44
CA ASP A 80 -2.37 3.97 -12.15
C ASP A 80 -2.19 3.17 -13.44
N HIS A 81 -3.15 3.39 -14.35
CA HIS A 81 -3.15 2.80 -15.67
C HIS A 81 -2.15 3.45 -16.61
N ALA A 82 -2.01 4.77 -16.58
CA ALA A 82 -1.18 5.51 -17.52
C ALA A 82 0.28 5.69 -17.04
N ALA A 83 1.21 5.78 -18.00
CA ALA A 83 2.63 5.98 -17.71
C ALA A 83 2.93 7.31 -16.99
N HIS A 84 4.07 7.37 -16.31
CA HIS A 84 4.59 8.60 -15.74
C HIS A 84 5.14 9.52 -16.84
N GLY A 85 4.72 10.78 -16.84
CA GLY A 85 5.24 11.75 -17.78
C GLY A 85 4.35 12.97 -17.93
N LEU A 86 4.72 13.81 -18.89
CA LEU A 86 3.90 14.93 -19.34
C LEU A 86 3.25 14.52 -20.66
N PHE A 87 1.94 14.27 -20.60
CA PHE A 87 1.18 13.72 -21.71
C PHE A 87 0.01 14.63 -22.08
N THR A 88 -0.64 14.32 -23.21
CA THR A 88 -1.91 14.93 -23.59
C THR A 88 -3.06 14.15 -22.95
N ASP A 89 -4.22 14.80 -22.84
CA ASP A 89 -5.45 14.13 -22.39
C ASP A 89 -5.79 12.92 -23.26
N GLU A 90 -5.57 13.03 -24.57
CA GLU A 90 -5.74 11.93 -25.53
C GLU A 90 -4.84 10.74 -25.21
N TYR A 91 -3.58 10.99 -24.83
CA TYR A 91 -2.67 9.92 -24.44
C TYR A 91 -3.15 9.22 -23.17
N ILE A 92 -3.51 9.98 -22.13
CA ILE A 92 -3.98 9.43 -20.85
C ILE A 92 -5.23 8.58 -21.06
N ALA A 93 -6.23 9.13 -21.76
CA ALA A 93 -7.44 8.38 -22.11
C ALA A 93 -7.11 7.10 -22.89
N LYS A 94 -6.19 7.18 -23.86
CA LYS A 94 -5.83 6.00 -24.66
C LYS A 94 -5.03 4.95 -23.89
N ALA A 95 -4.20 5.36 -22.95
CA ALA A 95 -3.44 4.47 -22.08
C ALA A 95 -4.36 3.74 -21.11
N VAL A 96 -5.30 4.45 -20.47
CA VAL A 96 -6.35 3.85 -19.63
C VAL A 96 -7.19 2.87 -20.43
N GLU A 97 -7.67 3.28 -21.62
CA GLU A 97 -8.47 2.43 -22.51
C GLU A 97 -7.73 1.14 -22.87
N THR A 98 -6.47 1.27 -23.31
CA THR A 98 -5.66 0.11 -23.74
C THR A 98 -5.39 -0.83 -22.58
N ASN A 99 -5.12 -0.30 -21.38
CA ASN A 99 -4.86 -1.11 -20.19
C ASN A 99 -6.11 -1.90 -19.75
N VAL A 100 -7.26 -1.23 -19.62
CA VAL A 100 -8.51 -1.87 -19.22
C VAL A 100 -8.92 -2.94 -20.22
N HIS A 101 -8.93 -2.65 -21.53
CA HIS A 101 -9.23 -3.67 -22.54
C HIS A 101 -8.25 -4.85 -22.52
N ALA A 102 -6.96 -4.61 -22.27
CA ALA A 102 -6.00 -5.69 -22.11
C ALA A 102 -6.36 -6.60 -20.93
N MET A 103 -6.75 -6.03 -19.79
CA MET A 103 -7.20 -6.82 -18.63
C MET A 103 -8.49 -7.59 -18.94
N GLU A 104 -9.51 -6.94 -19.51
CA GLU A 104 -10.81 -7.55 -19.84
C GLU A 104 -10.69 -8.71 -20.85
N ASN A 105 -9.75 -8.62 -21.79
CA ASN A 105 -9.47 -9.71 -22.75
C ASN A 105 -9.03 -11.01 -22.04
N TYR A 106 -8.38 -10.90 -20.88
CA TYR A 106 -7.93 -12.05 -20.10
C TYR A 106 -8.92 -12.40 -18.99
N TYR A 107 -9.46 -11.41 -18.30
CA TYR A 107 -10.36 -11.54 -17.17
C TYR A 107 -11.56 -10.61 -17.35
N PRO A 108 -12.57 -11.04 -18.13
CA PRO A 108 -13.75 -10.20 -18.37
C PRO A 108 -14.55 -10.03 -17.06
N PRO A 109 -15.17 -8.86 -16.83
CA PRO A 109 -16.00 -8.60 -15.66
C PRO A 109 -17.10 -9.65 -15.47
N LYS A 110 -17.33 -10.03 -14.21
CA LYS A 110 -18.31 -11.06 -13.79
C LYS A 110 -19.33 -10.45 -12.83
N GLY A 111 -20.50 -11.06 -12.65
CA GLY A 111 -21.46 -10.61 -11.61
C GLY A 111 -22.91 -10.90 -11.94
N MET A 112 -23.74 -11.08 -10.90
CA MET A 112 -25.08 -11.65 -11.03
C MET A 112 -26.14 -10.72 -11.63
N GLU A 113 -25.99 -9.39 -11.59
CA GLU A 113 -26.90 -8.43 -12.25
C GLU A 113 -26.44 -6.97 -12.11
N GLY A 114 -25.14 -6.72 -12.29
CA GLY A 114 -24.61 -5.35 -12.26
C GLY A 114 -23.11 -5.19 -12.39
N ARG A 115 -22.47 -6.15 -13.10
CA ARG A 115 -21.06 -6.30 -13.49
C ARG A 115 -20.05 -5.73 -12.48
N LEU A 116 -19.41 -6.63 -11.74
CA LEU A 116 -18.27 -6.33 -10.88
C LEU A 116 -17.08 -6.01 -11.78
N GLU A 117 -16.91 -4.71 -12.03
CA GLU A 117 -15.77 -4.16 -12.74
C GLU A 117 -14.85 -3.45 -11.74
N ALA A 118 -14.09 -4.26 -11.00
CA ALA A 118 -13.15 -3.79 -9.99
C ALA A 118 -11.81 -3.32 -10.59
N THR A 119 -11.79 -2.97 -11.88
CA THR A 119 -10.71 -2.19 -12.49
C THR A 119 -11.01 -0.69 -12.58
N ALA A 120 -12.25 -0.28 -12.31
CA ALA A 120 -12.65 1.13 -12.22
C ALA A 120 -12.19 1.77 -10.89
N ILE A 121 -10.88 1.78 -10.65
CA ILE A 121 -10.20 2.45 -9.54
C ILE A 121 -9.17 3.39 -10.13
N ILE A 122 -9.27 4.67 -9.81
CA ILE A 122 -8.46 5.71 -10.42
C ILE A 122 -7.22 5.97 -9.55
N GLY A 123 -6.04 5.98 -10.17
CA GLY A 123 -4.79 6.38 -9.55
C GLY A 123 -4.40 7.83 -9.88
N ASN A 124 -3.31 8.31 -9.30
CA ASN A 124 -2.85 9.69 -9.54
C ASN A 124 -2.32 9.91 -10.95
N ALA A 125 -1.71 8.90 -11.57
CA ALA A 125 -1.15 8.98 -12.91
C ALA A 125 -2.23 8.91 -14.00
N ASP A 126 -3.48 8.60 -13.63
CA ASP A 126 -4.63 8.60 -14.53
C ASP A 126 -5.23 10.01 -14.72
N GLY A 127 -4.71 11.01 -14.00
CA GLY A 127 -4.97 12.43 -14.21
C GLY A 127 -3.94 13.07 -15.15
N ASN A 128 -4.30 14.22 -15.73
CA ASN A 128 -3.36 15.03 -16.52
C ASN A 128 -3.36 16.50 -16.06
N PRO A 129 -2.21 17.05 -15.63
CA PRO A 129 -0.96 16.35 -15.33
C PRO A 129 -1.11 15.34 -14.17
N ASP A 130 -0.08 14.55 -13.88
CA ASP A 130 -0.05 13.64 -12.71
C ASP A 130 -0.55 14.33 -11.43
N TYR A 131 -1.36 13.63 -10.63
CA TYR A 131 -2.11 14.13 -9.47
C TYR A 131 -3.19 15.19 -9.74
N HIS A 132 -3.45 15.56 -10.98
CA HIS A 132 -4.50 16.51 -11.31
C HIS A 132 -5.85 15.81 -11.51
N MET A 133 -6.77 16.03 -10.57
CA MET A 133 -8.14 15.53 -10.65
C MET A 133 -9.08 16.57 -10.05
N GLU A 134 -10.03 17.05 -10.84
CA GLU A 134 -11.04 17.96 -10.31
C GLU A 134 -11.90 17.26 -9.24
N VAL A 135 -12.28 17.98 -8.20
CA VAL A 135 -13.37 17.55 -7.31
C VAL A 135 -14.67 18.04 -7.93
N THR A 136 -15.68 17.16 -8.00
CA THR A 136 -16.94 17.43 -8.70
C THR A 136 -17.60 18.69 -8.15
N ASP A 137 -17.90 19.60 -9.08
CA ASP A 137 -18.63 20.81 -8.75
C ASP A 137 -20.07 20.42 -8.36
N PRO A 138 -20.51 20.71 -7.13
CA PRO A 138 -21.85 20.35 -6.67
C PRO A 138 -22.97 21.06 -7.45
N GLU A 139 -22.69 22.13 -8.20
CA GLU A 139 -23.68 22.83 -9.02
C GLU A 139 -23.90 22.15 -10.39
N THR A 140 -22.83 21.64 -10.99
CA THR A 140 -22.89 21.01 -12.33
C THR A 140 -22.98 19.49 -12.26
N GLU A 141 -22.55 18.89 -11.16
CA GLU A 141 -22.46 17.45 -10.92
C GLU A 141 -21.64 16.69 -11.99
N SER A 142 -20.81 17.38 -12.77
CA SER A 142 -19.91 16.80 -13.77
C SER A 142 -18.47 16.83 -13.28
N ASN A 143 -17.70 15.82 -13.65
CA ASN A 143 -16.26 15.76 -13.36
C ASN A 143 -15.47 15.53 -14.64
N PRO A 144 -14.89 16.59 -15.23
CA PRO A 144 -14.20 16.46 -16.51
C PRO A 144 -12.94 15.58 -16.42
N SER A 145 -12.27 15.52 -15.26
CA SER A 145 -11.08 14.68 -15.08
C SER A 145 -11.43 13.19 -15.08
N ILE A 146 -12.55 12.81 -14.46
CA ILE A 146 -13.00 11.41 -14.44
C ILE A 146 -13.62 11.05 -15.80
N GLU A 147 -14.47 11.90 -16.36
CA GLU A 147 -15.12 11.70 -17.66
C GLU A 147 -14.11 11.54 -18.81
N LEU A 148 -12.91 12.12 -18.69
CA LEU A 148 -11.83 11.95 -19.66
C LEU A 148 -11.44 10.48 -19.88
N ILE A 149 -11.44 9.69 -18.81
CA ILE A 149 -10.92 8.32 -18.82
C ILE A 149 -12.00 7.25 -18.64
N SER A 150 -13.17 7.62 -18.12
CA SER A 150 -14.16 6.65 -17.65
C SER A 150 -14.91 5.91 -18.74
N ASN A 151 -14.93 6.44 -19.97
CA ASN A 151 -15.71 5.87 -21.07
C ASN A 151 -15.36 4.41 -21.38
N VAL A 152 -14.14 3.96 -21.06
CA VAL A 152 -13.75 2.55 -21.26
C VAL A 152 -14.63 1.58 -20.47
N TRP A 153 -15.18 2.00 -19.33
CA TRP A 153 -16.02 1.14 -18.49
C TRP A 153 -17.50 1.18 -18.88
N GLU A 154 -17.92 1.92 -19.93
CA GLU A 154 -19.33 2.02 -20.33
C GLU A 154 -19.97 0.67 -20.63
N ASP A 155 -19.24 -0.21 -21.31
CA ASP A 155 -19.73 -1.55 -21.61
C ASP A 155 -19.69 -2.45 -20.38
N SER A 156 -18.78 -2.23 -19.45
CA SER A 156 -18.52 -3.12 -18.30
C SER A 156 -19.25 -2.71 -17.03
N LEU A 157 -19.81 -1.51 -16.94
CA LEU A 157 -20.61 -1.02 -15.83
C LEU A 157 -22.08 -0.82 -16.19
N THR A 158 -22.94 -0.81 -15.18
CA THR A 158 -24.34 -0.37 -15.37
C THR A 158 -24.39 1.14 -15.56
N ALA A 159 -25.44 1.65 -16.23
CA ALA A 159 -25.64 3.10 -16.38
C ALA A 159 -25.66 3.86 -15.04
N ALA A 160 -26.21 3.25 -13.98
CA ALA A 160 -26.21 3.83 -12.64
C ALA A 160 -24.79 3.88 -12.04
N ASN A 161 -24.00 2.81 -12.18
CA ASN A 161 -22.61 2.81 -11.72
C ASN A 161 -21.73 3.76 -12.55
N MET A 162 -21.98 3.89 -13.85
CA MET A 162 -21.29 4.87 -14.68
C MET A 162 -21.57 6.31 -14.25
N ASP A 163 -22.83 6.67 -13.99
CA ASP A 163 -23.18 8.00 -13.47
C ASP A 163 -22.50 8.26 -12.12
N LEU A 164 -22.51 7.29 -11.20
CA LEU A 164 -21.79 7.39 -9.93
C LEU A 164 -20.27 7.45 -10.12
N LEU A 165 -19.68 6.71 -11.06
CA LEU A 165 -18.25 6.79 -11.34
C LEU A 165 -17.89 8.19 -11.81
N ASN A 166 -18.57 8.69 -12.85
CA ASN A 166 -18.31 10.01 -13.43
C ASN A 166 -18.44 11.13 -12.40
N ARG A 167 -19.36 11.03 -11.44
CA ARG A 167 -19.57 12.07 -10.42
C ARG A 167 -18.54 12.08 -9.30
N ARG A 168 -17.83 10.98 -9.02
CA ARG A 168 -17.09 10.87 -7.74
C ARG A 168 -15.94 9.85 -7.72
N GLY A 169 -15.88 8.92 -8.67
CA GLY A 169 -14.76 8.00 -8.82
C GLY A 169 -14.77 6.80 -7.87
N TYR A 170 -15.87 6.52 -7.16
CA TYR A 170 -15.96 5.43 -6.19
C TYR A 170 -17.32 4.71 -6.20
N LEU A 171 -17.29 3.41 -5.95
CA LEU A 171 -18.41 2.48 -6.14
C LEU A 171 -18.45 1.40 -5.05
N SER A 172 -19.57 0.68 -4.98
CA SER A 172 -19.71 -0.52 -4.15
C SER A 172 -20.42 -1.60 -4.94
N TYR A 173 -19.87 -2.81 -4.91
CA TYR A 173 -20.38 -3.96 -5.65
C TYR A 173 -20.62 -5.13 -4.71
N PRO A 174 -21.71 -5.88 -4.83
CA PRO A 174 -21.80 -7.20 -4.23
C PRO A 174 -20.84 -8.15 -4.96
N LEU A 175 -19.87 -8.72 -4.25
CA LEU A 175 -19.09 -9.86 -4.74
C LEU A 175 -19.95 -11.13 -4.70
N ASP A 176 -20.69 -11.29 -3.61
CA ASP A 176 -21.73 -12.30 -3.43
C ASP A 176 -22.88 -11.76 -2.55
N ASP A 177 -23.73 -12.64 -2.04
CA ASP A 177 -24.89 -12.26 -1.21
C ASP A 177 -24.51 -11.53 0.09
N LYS A 178 -23.31 -11.77 0.64
CA LYS A 178 -22.87 -11.28 1.95
C LYS A 178 -21.61 -10.41 1.91
N LEU A 179 -20.80 -10.45 0.85
CA LEU A 179 -19.57 -9.68 0.75
C LEU A 179 -19.68 -8.61 -0.33
N HIS A 180 -19.32 -7.38 0.03
CA HIS A 180 -19.22 -6.26 -0.89
C HIS A 180 -17.76 -5.84 -1.12
N VAL A 181 -17.43 -5.41 -2.34
CA VAL A 181 -16.19 -4.69 -2.66
C VAL A 181 -16.53 -3.20 -2.72
N ILE A 182 -15.90 -2.41 -1.86
CA ILE A 182 -16.01 -0.95 -1.81
C ILE A 182 -14.75 -0.38 -2.44
N THR A 183 -14.86 0.27 -3.59
CA THR A 183 -13.74 0.97 -4.23
C THR A 183 -13.75 2.43 -3.84
N LEU A 184 -12.59 3.01 -3.58
CA LEU A 184 -12.41 4.40 -3.15
C LEU A 184 -11.63 5.21 -4.19
N ASN A 185 -12.01 6.47 -4.36
CA ASN A 185 -11.21 7.46 -5.07
C ASN A 185 -10.27 8.14 -4.06
N THR A 186 -9.02 7.69 -4.00
CA THR A 186 -8.08 8.11 -2.96
C THR A 186 -7.16 9.26 -3.38
N VAL A 187 -7.15 9.61 -4.67
CA VAL A 187 -6.31 10.69 -5.23
C VAL A 187 -6.52 12.04 -4.52
N PRO A 188 -7.76 12.48 -4.23
CA PRO A 188 -8.03 13.75 -3.53
C PRO A 188 -7.44 13.85 -2.14
N TYR A 189 -7.02 12.75 -1.53
CA TYR A 189 -6.46 12.79 -0.19
C TYR A 189 -4.96 13.05 -0.18
N SER A 190 -4.29 12.91 -1.33
CA SER A 190 -2.85 13.12 -1.46
C SER A 190 -2.44 14.56 -1.20
N PRO A 191 -1.34 14.81 -0.46
CA PRO A 191 -0.73 16.15 -0.37
C PRO A 191 -0.27 16.73 -1.71
N SER A 192 -0.11 15.90 -2.74
CA SER A 192 0.29 16.31 -4.09
C SER A 192 -0.89 16.62 -5.01
N HIS A 193 -2.12 16.34 -4.56
CA HIS A 193 -3.32 16.50 -5.38
C HIS A 193 -3.52 17.95 -5.83
N LEU A 194 -3.83 18.13 -7.12
CA LEU A 194 -4.21 19.41 -7.70
C LEU A 194 -5.63 19.32 -8.28
N PRO A 195 -6.53 20.27 -7.95
CA PRO A 195 -6.35 21.39 -7.01
C PRO A 195 -6.21 20.95 -5.55
N ASP A 196 -5.50 21.72 -4.72
CA ASP A 196 -5.26 21.39 -3.30
C ASP A 196 -6.59 21.23 -2.52
N THR A 197 -6.83 20.02 -1.99
CA THR A 197 -8.02 19.68 -1.20
C THR A 197 -7.78 19.80 0.31
N SER A 198 -6.59 20.21 0.78
CA SER A 198 -6.21 20.24 2.20
C SER A 198 -7.14 21.05 3.10
N LYS A 199 -8.01 21.91 2.53
CA LYS A 199 -9.05 22.66 3.24
C LYS A 199 -10.46 22.06 3.14
N GLN A 200 -10.68 21.10 2.24
CA GLN A 200 -11.95 20.39 2.15
C GLN A 200 -12.09 19.38 3.29
N PRO A 201 -13.23 19.30 3.98
CA PRO A 201 -13.40 18.32 5.05
C PRO A 201 -13.57 16.89 4.52
N ASP A 202 -14.24 16.74 3.38
CA ASP A 202 -14.59 15.45 2.78
C ASP A 202 -14.75 15.60 1.25
N PRO A 203 -13.65 15.58 0.48
CA PRO A 203 -13.70 15.57 -0.98
C PRO A 203 -14.68 14.51 -1.51
N PHE A 204 -15.55 14.91 -2.44
CA PHE A 204 -16.64 14.09 -2.99
C PHE A 204 -17.71 13.59 -1.99
N GLY A 205 -17.64 13.95 -0.70
CA GLY A 205 -18.52 13.39 0.33
C GLY A 205 -18.27 11.90 0.62
N GLN A 206 -17.06 11.43 0.31
CA GLN A 206 -16.72 10.02 0.31
C GLN A 206 -16.61 9.43 1.71
N PHE A 207 -16.13 10.16 2.72
CA PHE A 207 -16.10 9.69 4.10
C PHE A 207 -17.51 9.54 4.68
N ALA A 208 -18.40 10.51 4.42
CA ALA A 208 -19.79 10.40 4.82
C ALA A 208 -20.49 9.21 4.14
N TRP A 209 -20.22 9.00 2.85
CA TRP A 209 -20.72 7.85 2.11
C TRP A 209 -20.16 6.52 2.64
N LEU A 210 -18.87 6.44 2.95
CA LEU A 210 -18.23 5.23 3.46
C LEU A 210 -18.78 4.82 4.83
N ASP A 211 -18.90 5.76 5.77
CA ASP A 211 -19.50 5.50 7.09
C ASP A 211 -20.93 4.97 6.96
N LYS A 212 -21.75 5.62 6.11
CA LYS A 212 -23.11 5.17 5.83
C LYS A 212 -23.17 3.77 5.20
N THR A 213 -22.33 3.52 4.19
CA THR A 213 -22.31 2.23 3.46
C THR A 213 -21.92 1.10 4.39
N LEU A 214 -20.89 1.29 5.23
CA LEU A 214 -20.47 0.29 6.21
C LEU A 214 -21.54 0.05 7.29
N ALA A 215 -22.25 1.10 7.73
CA ALA A 215 -23.39 0.95 8.64
C ALA A 215 -24.49 0.08 8.03
N GLU A 216 -24.86 0.34 6.77
CA GLU A 216 -25.89 -0.43 6.06
C GLU A 216 -25.48 -1.90 5.88
N LEU A 217 -24.20 -2.18 5.63
CA LEU A 217 -23.67 -3.54 5.58
C LEU A 217 -23.71 -4.22 6.96
N GLN A 218 -23.33 -3.50 8.02
CA GLN A 218 -23.41 -4.01 9.40
C GLN A 218 -24.84 -4.40 9.77
N ASP A 219 -25.81 -3.51 9.54
CA ASP A 219 -27.23 -3.74 9.81
C ASP A 219 -27.80 -4.92 9.01
N ALA A 220 -27.27 -5.15 7.81
CA ALA A 220 -27.64 -6.27 6.95
C ALA A 220 -26.89 -7.58 7.25
N GLY A 221 -25.94 -7.59 8.21
CA GLY A 221 -25.10 -8.75 8.50
C GLY A 221 -24.18 -9.13 7.34
N LYS A 222 -23.72 -8.13 6.59
CA LYS A 222 -22.82 -8.26 5.44
C LYS A 222 -21.43 -7.73 5.76
N PHE A 223 -20.47 -8.06 4.90
CA PHE A 223 -19.06 -7.76 5.03
C PHE A 223 -18.54 -6.92 3.87
N ALA A 224 -17.36 -6.32 4.06
CA ALA A 224 -16.71 -5.48 3.06
C ALA A 224 -15.23 -5.80 2.88
N TYR A 225 -14.78 -5.79 1.63
CA TYR A 225 -13.41 -5.46 1.27
C TYR A 225 -13.35 -4.00 0.82
N ILE A 226 -12.33 -3.27 1.27
CA ILE A 226 -12.06 -1.91 0.81
C ILE A 226 -10.88 -1.95 -0.17
N ALA A 227 -11.00 -1.28 -1.30
CA ALA A 227 -9.92 -1.12 -2.27
C ALA A 227 -9.77 0.34 -2.69
N GLY A 228 -8.55 0.78 -2.97
CA GLY A 228 -8.27 2.10 -3.52
C GLY A 228 -6.84 2.17 -4.04
N HIS A 229 -6.43 3.28 -4.64
CA HIS A 229 -5.08 3.40 -5.18
C HIS A 229 -4.04 3.80 -4.11
N ILE A 230 -3.99 5.10 -3.77
CA ILE A 230 -3.10 5.65 -2.74
C ILE A 230 -3.54 5.17 -1.35
N ALA A 231 -2.64 4.50 -0.63
CA ALA A 231 -2.90 4.03 0.72
C ALA A 231 -2.84 5.16 1.78
N PRO A 232 -3.65 5.14 2.85
CA PRO A 232 -3.64 6.15 3.92
C PRO A 232 -2.48 5.93 4.91
N ILE A 233 -1.24 6.01 4.43
CA ILE A 233 -0.02 5.62 5.17
C ILE A 233 1.03 6.73 5.19
N VAL A 234 2.10 6.49 5.96
CA VAL A 234 3.41 7.10 5.74
C VAL A 234 4.26 6.11 4.93
N ASP A 235 4.79 6.55 3.79
CA ASP A 235 5.47 5.65 2.84
C ASP A 235 6.76 5.03 3.40
N SER A 236 7.18 3.93 2.76
CA SER A 236 8.36 3.16 3.13
C SER A 236 9.69 3.73 2.59
N TYR A 237 9.65 4.76 1.74
CA TYR A 237 10.82 5.30 1.06
C TYR A 237 11.38 6.54 1.76
N GLY A 238 10.63 7.66 1.68
CA GLY A 238 10.97 8.96 2.23
C GLY A 238 10.31 9.24 3.58
N GLY A 239 9.38 8.38 4.01
CA GLY A 239 8.57 8.60 5.19
C GLY A 239 7.64 9.80 5.03
N ASN A 240 7.14 10.05 3.82
CA ASN A 240 6.17 11.12 3.60
C ASN A 240 4.75 10.57 3.76
N PRO A 241 3.82 11.37 4.30
CA PRO A 241 2.43 10.98 4.37
C PRO A 241 1.85 10.95 2.96
N GLN A 242 1.22 9.82 2.61
CA GLN A 242 0.62 9.58 1.30
C GLN A 242 -0.75 10.24 1.18
N TRP A 243 -1.44 10.42 2.31
CA TRP A 243 -2.61 11.28 2.44
C TRP A 243 -2.32 12.41 3.42
N HIS A 244 -3.04 13.53 3.34
CA HIS A 244 -3.01 14.49 4.44
C HIS A 244 -3.37 13.80 5.78
N PRO A 245 -2.61 14.06 6.87
CA PRO A 245 -2.83 13.37 8.15
C PRO A 245 -4.26 13.42 8.70
N LYS A 246 -4.99 14.53 8.45
CA LYS A 246 -6.41 14.66 8.82
C LYS A 246 -7.31 13.60 8.17
N TYR A 247 -7.00 13.22 6.93
CA TYR A 247 -7.74 12.22 6.18
C TYR A 247 -7.38 10.82 6.64
N ILE A 248 -6.10 10.55 6.94
CA ILE A 248 -5.68 9.28 7.57
C ILE A 248 -6.40 9.10 8.91
N PHE A 249 -6.43 10.13 9.74
CA PHE A 249 -7.14 10.10 11.03
C PHE A 249 -8.66 9.86 10.85
N LYS A 250 -9.30 10.58 9.93
CA LYS A 250 -10.74 10.41 9.64
C LYS A 250 -11.04 9.00 9.13
N TYR A 251 -10.22 8.47 8.22
CA TYR A 251 -10.35 7.12 7.68
C TYR A 251 -10.19 6.07 8.77
N LYS A 252 -9.14 6.15 9.60
CA LYS A 252 -8.93 5.27 10.77
C LYS A 252 -10.15 5.22 11.68
N ASN A 253 -10.75 6.37 11.99
CA ASN A 253 -11.95 6.41 12.83
C ASN A 253 -13.15 5.69 12.21
N ILE A 254 -13.33 5.79 10.89
CA ILE A 254 -14.41 5.09 10.18
C ILE A 254 -14.13 3.59 10.15
N VAL A 255 -12.97 3.15 9.67
CA VAL A 255 -12.70 1.71 9.54
C VAL A 255 -12.58 1.01 10.89
N GLY A 256 -12.09 1.71 11.92
CA GLY A 256 -12.01 1.16 13.27
C GLY A 256 -13.38 0.94 13.91
N LYS A 257 -14.38 1.76 13.57
CA LYS A 257 -15.77 1.62 14.03
C LYS A 257 -16.48 0.40 13.41
N TYR A 258 -16.06 -0.04 12.22
CA TYR A 258 -16.69 -1.13 11.46
C TYR A 258 -15.74 -2.32 11.26
N ALA A 259 -14.90 -2.61 12.25
CA ALA A 259 -13.87 -3.64 12.21
C ALA A 259 -14.43 -5.07 12.02
N ASP A 260 -15.64 -5.31 12.49
CA ASP A 260 -16.40 -6.56 12.36
C ASP A 260 -16.93 -6.78 10.93
N VAL A 261 -17.20 -5.69 10.21
CA VAL A 261 -17.67 -5.66 8.82
C VAL A 261 -16.50 -5.77 7.84
N ILE A 262 -15.41 -5.02 8.08
CA ILE A 262 -14.29 -4.91 7.15
C ILE A 262 -13.36 -6.11 7.29
N LYS A 263 -13.23 -6.89 6.22
CA LYS A 263 -12.44 -8.11 6.19
C LYS A 263 -11.05 -7.95 5.59
N ALA A 264 -10.86 -6.95 4.74
CA ALA A 264 -9.56 -6.59 4.19
C ALA A 264 -9.56 -5.18 3.57
N GLN A 265 -8.36 -4.64 3.42
CA GLN A 265 -8.10 -3.36 2.77
C GLN A 265 -6.93 -3.51 1.78
N PHE A 266 -7.14 -3.20 0.51
CA PHE A 266 -6.19 -3.41 -0.57
C PHE A 266 -5.83 -2.09 -1.27
N PHE A 267 -4.54 -1.81 -1.41
CA PHE A 267 -4.03 -0.60 -2.06
C PHE A 267 -2.84 -0.89 -2.99
N GLY A 268 -2.44 0.12 -3.78
CA GLY A 268 -1.28 0.10 -4.66
C GLY A 268 -0.33 1.28 -4.40
N HIS A 269 0.07 2.00 -5.45
CA HIS A 269 0.78 3.28 -5.44
C HIS A 269 2.26 3.24 -5.04
N VAL A 270 2.62 2.42 -4.06
CA VAL A 270 3.99 2.42 -3.48
C VAL A 270 4.97 1.56 -4.29
N HIS A 271 4.48 0.78 -5.25
CA HIS A 271 5.28 -0.17 -6.08
C HIS A 271 6.09 -1.16 -5.22
N SER A 272 5.50 -1.60 -4.11
CA SER A 272 6.18 -2.36 -3.06
C SER A 272 5.18 -3.26 -2.38
N VAL A 273 5.54 -4.53 -2.17
CA VAL A 273 4.66 -5.51 -1.52
C VAL A 273 4.71 -5.30 -0.01
N GLU A 274 3.69 -4.70 0.56
CA GLU A 274 3.69 -4.29 1.97
C GLU A 274 2.40 -4.65 2.68
N PHE A 275 2.46 -4.65 4.01
CA PHE A 275 1.27 -4.61 4.85
C PHE A 275 1.54 -3.70 6.04
N ARG A 276 0.49 -3.07 6.57
CA ARG A 276 0.59 -2.19 7.73
C ARG A 276 -0.30 -2.69 8.87
N VAL A 277 0.33 -2.82 10.03
CA VAL A 277 -0.29 -3.24 11.28
C VAL A 277 -0.57 -2.00 12.15
N PRO A 278 -1.80 -1.82 12.65
CA PRO A 278 -2.14 -0.79 13.62
C PRO A 278 -1.21 -0.76 14.83
N VAL A 279 -0.98 0.42 15.39
CA VAL A 279 -0.14 0.61 16.58
C VAL A 279 -1.06 0.74 17.79
N ALA A 280 -1.24 -0.33 18.55
CA ALA A 280 -2.20 -0.40 19.66
C ALA A 280 -2.11 0.76 20.67
N SER A 281 -0.91 1.31 20.94
CA SER A 281 -0.71 2.44 21.86
C SER A 281 -1.17 3.80 21.31
N LEU A 282 -1.37 3.92 20.00
CA LEU A 282 -1.82 5.14 19.32
C LEU A 282 -3.23 5.00 18.73
N ASP A 283 -3.60 3.77 18.39
CA ASP A 283 -4.80 3.42 17.63
C ASP A 283 -5.82 2.67 18.50
N GLY A 284 -5.76 2.85 19.83
CA GLY A 284 -6.78 2.36 20.76
C GLY A 284 -8.05 3.23 20.76
N PRO A 285 -9.17 2.71 21.29
CA PRO A 285 -10.40 3.48 21.37
C PRO A 285 -10.18 4.81 22.11
N THR A 286 -10.66 5.90 21.53
CA THR A 286 -10.67 7.22 22.19
C THR A 286 -11.84 7.38 23.17
N GLY A 287 -12.61 6.31 23.40
CA GLY A 287 -13.80 6.25 24.25
C GLY A 287 -14.08 4.83 24.80
N GLU A 288 -15.30 4.58 25.27
CA GLU A 288 -15.74 3.32 25.89
C GLU A 288 -16.22 2.25 24.87
N ASP A 289 -15.85 2.37 23.60
CA ASP A 289 -16.30 1.44 22.56
C ASP A 289 -15.36 0.23 22.46
N ASP A 290 -15.78 -0.87 23.10
CA ASP A 290 -15.08 -2.15 23.10
C ASP A 290 -14.99 -2.79 21.70
N ALA A 291 -15.74 -2.31 20.69
CA ALA A 291 -15.74 -2.84 19.33
C ALA A 291 -14.71 -2.16 18.39
N PHE A 292 -14.07 -1.05 18.81
CA PHE A 292 -13.12 -0.34 17.97
C PHE A 292 -11.84 -1.15 17.76
N GLN A 293 -11.55 -1.50 16.50
CA GLN A 293 -10.30 -2.16 16.14
C GLN A 293 -9.92 -1.80 14.69
N LEU A 294 -8.69 -1.36 14.46
CA LEU A 294 -8.24 -1.15 13.08
C LEU A 294 -7.93 -2.52 12.42
N PRO A 295 -8.53 -2.86 11.27
CA PRO A 295 -8.06 -3.98 10.48
C PRO A 295 -6.69 -3.66 9.86
N PRO A 296 -5.82 -4.65 9.62
CA PRO A 296 -4.60 -4.45 8.85
C PRO A 296 -4.93 -4.01 7.42
N MET A 297 -3.93 -3.45 6.73
CA MET A 297 -4.03 -3.12 5.31
C MET A 297 -2.88 -3.74 4.53
N TYR A 298 -3.09 -3.92 3.23
CA TYR A 298 -2.12 -4.50 2.33
C TYR A 298 -1.91 -3.62 1.11
N ILE A 299 -0.67 -3.51 0.69
CA ILE A 299 -0.24 -2.77 -0.50
C ILE A 299 0.38 -3.77 -1.47
N THR A 300 -0.09 -3.77 -2.71
CA THR A 300 0.40 -4.68 -3.75
C THR A 300 1.64 -4.12 -4.46
N GLY A 301 2.41 -5.03 -5.06
CA GLY A 301 3.50 -4.65 -5.95
C GLY A 301 2.98 -4.12 -7.28
N SER A 302 3.87 -3.57 -8.10
CA SER A 302 3.51 -3.00 -9.40
C SER A 302 3.90 -3.91 -10.56
N ILE A 303 3.16 -3.81 -11.67
CA ILE A 303 3.61 -4.34 -12.96
C ILE A 303 4.69 -3.44 -13.55
N SER A 304 4.63 -2.11 -13.37
CA SER A 304 5.70 -1.22 -13.79
C SER A 304 7.00 -1.45 -13.00
N PRO A 305 8.14 -1.67 -13.68
CA PRO A 305 9.46 -1.77 -13.05
C PRO A 305 10.19 -0.41 -12.95
N LEU A 306 9.46 0.72 -13.03
CA LEU A 306 10.04 2.07 -13.06
C LEU A 306 11.00 2.37 -11.90
N PHE A 307 10.72 1.86 -10.69
CA PHE A 307 11.59 2.09 -9.53
C PHE A 307 12.61 0.96 -9.33
N GLY A 308 12.82 0.16 -10.37
CA GLY A 308 13.74 -0.96 -10.38
C GLY A 308 13.21 -2.20 -9.67
N ASN A 309 11.98 -2.21 -9.16
CA ASN A 309 11.33 -3.42 -8.65
C ASN A 309 11.16 -4.47 -9.76
N ASN A 310 11.03 -5.75 -9.39
CA ASN A 310 10.55 -6.74 -10.35
C ASN A 310 9.08 -6.44 -10.65
N PRO A 311 8.64 -6.55 -11.91
CA PRO A 311 7.22 -6.58 -12.24
C PRO A 311 6.55 -7.73 -11.49
N SER A 312 5.43 -7.43 -10.82
CA SER A 312 4.79 -8.39 -9.91
C SER A 312 3.27 -8.19 -9.84
N PHE A 313 2.56 -9.27 -9.49
CA PHE A 313 1.15 -9.27 -9.14
C PHE A 313 0.90 -10.21 -7.95
N MET A 314 -0.26 -10.11 -7.31
CA MET A 314 -0.58 -10.87 -6.10
C MET A 314 -1.85 -11.71 -6.26
N VAL A 315 -1.88 -12.83 -5.54
CA VAL A 315 -3.09 -13.66 -5.35
C VAL A 315 -3.39 -13.74 -3.87
N TRP A 316 -4.63 -13.51 -3.50
CA TRP A 316 -5.12 -13.62 -2.13
C TRP A 316 -6.00 -14.85 -2.01
N ASP A 317 -5.69 -15.72 -1.05
CA ASP A 317 -6.59 -16.80 -0.65
C ASP A 317 -7.47 -16.28 0.50
N TYR A 318 -8.79 -16.43 0.38
CA TYR A 318 -9.73 -16.07 1.44
C TYR A 318 -10.71 -17.21 1.74
N ASP A 319 -11.23 -17.24 2.96
CA ASP A 319 -12.24 -18.21 3.38
C ASP A 319 -13.63 -17.78 2.87
N ILE A 320 -14.32 -18.60 2.09
CA ILE A 320 -15.60 -18.18 1.48
C ILE A 320 -16.78 -18.11 2.45
N GLU A 321 -16.63 -18.63 3.68
CA GLU A 321 -17.71 -18.62 4.67
C GLU A 321 -17.58 -17.40 5.60
N THR A 322 -16.36 -17.07 5.99
CA THR A 322 -16.02 -15.99 6.93
C THR A 322 -15.54 -14.71 6.25
N TYR A 323 -15.11 -14.83 4.99
CA TYR A 323 -14.49 -13.76 4.20
C TYR A 323 -13.17 -13.22 4.74
N GLU A 324 -12.56 -13.92 5.70
CA GLU A 324 -11.23 -13.57 6.22
C GLU A 324 -10.15 -13.91 5.17
N VAL A 325 -9.20 -13.00 4.97
CA VAL A 325 -8.04 -13.28 4.11
C VAL A 325 -7.08 -14.20 4.85
N LEU A 326 -6.74 -15.32 4.21
CA LEU A 326 -5.98 -16.41 4.80
C LEU A 326 -4.48 -16.29 4.52
N ASP A 327 -4.12 -15.97 3.28
CA ASP A 327 -2.74 -15.86 2.82
C ASP A 327 -2.65 -14.99 1.56
N TYR A 328 -1.44 -14.56 1.21
CA TYR A 328 -1.16 -13.98 -0.09
C TYR A 328 0.09 -14.59 -0.73
N ALA A 329 0.04 -14.73 -2.05
CA ALA A 329 1.13 -15.18 -2.89
C ALA A 329 1.56 -14.05 -3.82
N VAL A 330 2.87 -13.81 -3.91
CA VAL A 330 3.44 -12.84 -4.86
C VAL A 330 4.04 -13.58 -6.03
N TYR A 331 3.64 -13.21 -7.24
CA TYR A 331 4.23 -13.68 -8.47
C TYR A 331 5.01 -12.54 -9.12
N ALA A 332 6.21 -12.82 -9.59
CA ALA A 332 7.07 -11.79 -10.18
C ALA A 332 7.92 -12.38 -11.29
N SER A 333 8.47 -11.49 -12.12
CA SER A 333 9.41 -11.86 -13.18
C SER A 333 10.68 -11.04 -13.08
N ASN A 334 11.83 -11.66 -13.36
CA ASN A 334 13.06 -10.92 -13.58
C ASN A 334 13.15 -10.50 -15.05
N ILE A 335 13.58 -9.27 -15.32
CA ILE A 335 13.83 -8.79 -16.68
C ILE A 335 15.29 -9.06 -17.04
N ALA A 336 15.53 -10.00 -17.95
CA ALA A 336 16.86 -10.29 -18.44
C ALA A 336 17.45 -9.13 -19.29
N GLU A 337 18.74 -8.84 -19.13
CA GLU A 337 19.39 -7.63 -19.69
C GLU A 337 19.62 -7.66 -21.20
N ILE A 338 19.89 -8.85 -21.78
CA ILE A 338 20.40 -8.97 -23.17
C ILE A 338 19.30 -9.44 -24.14
N GLU A 339 18.27 -10.11 -23.64
CA GLU A 339 17.01 -10.40 -24.32
C GLU A 339 15.94 -10.44 -23.21
N PRO A 340 14.93 -9.56 -23.19
CA PRO A 340 13.97 -9.51 -22.09
C PRO A 340 13.03 -10.72 -22.15
N GLN A 341 13.57 -11.89 -21.80
CA GLN A 341 12.80 -13.06 -21.45
C GLN A 341 12.25 -12.84 -20.05
N LEU A 342 10.94 -13.02 -19.92
CA LEU A 342 10.24 -12.94 -18.65
C LEU A 342 10.12 -14.35 -18.07
N ASP A 343 10.63 -14.53 -16.85
CA ASP A 343 10.53 -15.75 -16.06
C ASP A 343 9.54 -15.54 -14.91
N TRP A 344 8.25 -15.47 -15.24
CA TRP A 344 7.18 -15.36 -14.26
C TRP A 344 7.13 -16.61 -13.37
N LYS A 345 7.14 -16.39 -12.06
CA LYS A 345 7.08 -17.48 -11.06
C LYS A 345 6.52 -17.02 -9.74
N LEU A 346 6.06 -17.99 -8.94
CA LEU A 346 5.78 -17.78 -7.53
C LEU A 346 7.08 -17.36 -6.83
N LEU A 347 7.04 -16.19 -6.20
CA LEU A 347 8.16 -15.63 -5.48
C LEU A 347 8.14 -16.09 -4.01
N PHE A 348 7.01 -15.87 -3.35
CA PHE A 348 6.76 -16.34 -1.99
C PHE A 348 5.27 -16.30 -1.65
N LYS A 349 4.91 -17.05 -0.60
CA LYS A 349 3.67 -16.90 0.14
C LYS A 349 3.94 -16.29 1.51
N ALA A 350 3.04 -15.48 2.03
CA ALA A 350 3.23 -14.83 3.32
C ALA A 350 3.30 -15.86 4.46
N SER A 351 2.44 -16.87 4.43
CA SER A 351 2.44 -17.99 5.38
C SER A 351 3.80 -18.69 5.47
N GLU A 352 4.42 -18.98 4.33
CA GLU A 352 5.72 -19.66 4.25
C GLU A 352 6.87 -18.73 4.61
N ALA A 353 6.93 -17.53 4.01
CA ALA A 353 8.03 -16.60 4.18
C ALA A 353 8.12 -16.05 5.61
N TYR A 354 6.98 -15.89 6.27
CA TYR A 354 6.89 -15.26 7.57
C TYR A 354 6.45 -16.23 8.67
N SER A 355 6.19 -17.51 8.36
CA SER A 355 5.64 -18.49 9.31
C SER A 355 4.34 -18.02 9.97
N LEU A 356 3.45 -17.42 9.16
CA LEU A 356 2.13 -16.94 9.59
C LEU A 356 1.10 -18.07 9.47
N LYS A 357 0.19 -18.16 10.44
CA LYS A 357 -0.95 -19.10 10.37
C LYS A 357 -2.20 -18.50 9.71
N SER A 358 -2.30 -17.18 9.74
CA SER A 358 -3.34 -16.38 9.09
C SER A 358 -2.82 -14.96 8.93
N LEU A 359 -3.56 -14.12 8.20
CA LEU A 359 -3.31 -12.69 8.13
C LEU A 359 -4.09 -11.87 9.16
N SER A 360 -4.64 -12.52 10.20
CA SER A 360 -5.36 -11.83 11.28
C SER A 360 -4.48 -10.84 12.04
N LEU A 361 -5.10 -9.81 12.63
CA LEU A 361 -4.37 -8.79 13.38
C LEU A 361 -3.45 -9.36 14.49
N PRO A 362 -3.86 -10.34 15.32
CA PRO A 362 -2.99 -10.92 16.34
C PRO A 362 -1.76 -11.64 15.76
N GLU A 363 -1.93 -12.38 14.66
CA GLU A 363 -0.81 -13.10 14.01
C GLU A 363 0.17 -12.11 13.36
N LEU A 364 -0.33 -11.08 12.66
CA LEU A 364 0.52 -10.03 12.08
C LEU A 364 1.23 -9.21 13.16
N SER A 365 0.55 -8.87 14.26
CA SER A 365 1.16 -8.16 15.39
C SER A 365 2.27 -9.00 16.02
N SER A 366 2.05 -10.31 16.16
CA SER A 366 3.07 -11.26 16.65
C SER A 366 4.25 -11.36 15.69
N PHE A 367 4.02 -11.31 14.37
CA PHE A 367 5.10 -11.22 13.39
C PHE A 367 5.92 -9.93 13.53
N VAL A 368 5.26 -8.77 13.69
CA VAL A 368 5.97 -7.50 13.91
C VAL A 368 6.88 -7.59 15.14
N HIS A 369 6.41 -8.16 16.26
CA HIS A 369 7.26 -8.38 17.44
C HIS A 369 8.43 -9.33 17.21
N ARG A 370 8.29 -10.34 16.34
CA ARG A 370 9.43 -11.19 15.95
C ARG A 370 10.44 -10.43 15.09
N VAL A 371 9.98 -9.57 14.18
CA VAL A 371 10.83 -8.72 13.35
C VAL A 371 11.63 -7.75 14.23
N GLU A 372 11.04 -7.18 15.28
CA GLU A 372 11.72 -6.31 16.25
C GLU A 372 12.95 -6.96 16.91
N GLN A 373 12.98 -8.30 16.98
CA GLN A 373 14.02 -9.06 17.68
C GLN A 373 14.92 -9.86 16.74
N ASN A 374 14.68 -9.83 15.42
CA ASN A 374 15.36 -10.70 14.46
C ASN A 374 15.74 -9.93 13.19
N ALA A 375 17.02 -9.52 13.13
CA ALA A 375 17.61 -8.83 12.00
C ALA A 375 17.46 -9.60 10.67
N SER A 376 17.63 -10.92 10.66
CA SER A 376 17.46 -11.71 9.44
C SER A 376 16.01 -11.66 8.93
N LEU A 377 15.03 -11.66 9.83
CA LEU A 377 13.63 -11.54 9.45
C LEU A 377 13.28 -10.15 8.91
N VAL A 378 13.94 -9.10 9.41
CA VAL A 378 13.87 -7.73 8.84
C VAL A 378 14.38 -7.74 7.40
N GLU A 379 15.55 -8.37 7.16
CA GLU A 379 16.16 -8.46 5.84
C GLU A 379 15.30 -9.28 4.86
N ASP A 380 14.74 -10.40 5.31
CA ASP A 380 13.84 -11.24 4.51
C ASP A 380 12.56 -10.49 4.13
N TYR A 381 11.97 -9.76 5.09
CA TYR A 381 10.81 -8.90 4.81
C TYR A 381 11.16 -7.80 3.82
N TYR A 382 12.27 -7.08 4.03
CA TYR A 382 12.74 -6.03 3.12
C TYR A 382 12.96 -6.57 1.69
N TRP A 383 13.56 -7.76 1.57
CA TRP A 383 13.82 -8.37 0.28
C TRP A 383 12.53 -8.73 -0.45
N ASN A 384 11.55 -9.28 0.28
CA ASN A 384 10.23 -9.61 -0.24
C ASN A 384 9.43 -8.36 -0.62
N MET A 385 9.45 -7.27 0.17
CA MET A 385 8.72 -6.03 -0.17
C MET A 385 9.23 -5.40 -1.48
N LYS A 386 10.51 -5.58 -1.82
CA LYS A 386 11.08 -5.14 -3.10
C LYS A 386 10.87 -6.13 -4.25
N ALA A 387 9.90 -7.05 -4.11
CA ALA A 387 9.63 -8.13 -5.05
C ALA A 387 10.90 -8.92 -5.43
N ARG A 388 11.86 -9.03 -4.49
CA ARG A 388 13.18 -9.65 -4.68
C ARG A 388 13.93 -9.14 -5.91
N SER A 389 13.82 -7.83 -6.16
CA SER A 389 14.47 -7.19 -7.30
C SER A 389 16.00 -7.25 -7.21
N PRO A 390 16.70 -7.63 -8.30
CA PRO A 390 18.16 -7.56 -8.34
C PRO A 390 18.70 -6.12 -8.22
N ASN A 391 17.85 -5.10 -8.41
CA ASN A 391 18.21 -3.69 -8.30
C ASN A 391 18.00 -3.12 -6.89
N ALA A 392 17.35 -3.86 -5.98
CA ALA A 392 17.14 -3.40 -4.63
C ALA A 392 18.45 -3.42 -3.83
N ARG A 393 18.76 -2.32 -3.14
CA ARG A 393 19.95 -2.23 -2.28
C ARG A 393 19.79 -3.20 -1.10
N PRO A 394 20.81 -3.99 -0.75
CA PRO A 394 20.75 -4.86 0.44
C PRO A 394 20.48 -4.05 1.72
N CYS A 395 19.58 -4.55 2.56
CA CYS A 395 19.25 -3.94 3.85
C CYS A 395 20.22 -4.43 4.93
N LYS A 396 21.38 -3.80 5.06
CA LYS A 396 22.46 -4.29 5.95
C LYS A 396 22.84 -3.35 7.07
N ASP A 397 22.36 -2.11 7.04
CA ASP A 397 22.65 -1.10 8.06
C ASP A 397 21.45 -0.89 9.00
N ALA A 398 21.74 -0.34 10.19
CA ALA A 398 20.74 -0.06 11.22
C ALA A 398 19.65 0.91 10.74
N VAL A 399 19.97 1.80 9.80
CA VAL A 399 18.99 2.75 9.23
C VAL A 399 17.95 2.00 8.42
N CYS A 400 18.38 1.09 7.54
CA CYS A 400 17.49 0.27 6.74
C CYS A 400 16.65 -0.66 7.61
N HIS A 401 17.26 -1.29 8.62
CA HIS A 401 16.52 -2.18 9.52
C HIS A 401 15.45 -1.42 10.29
N ALA A 402 15.79 -0.28 10.89
CA ALA A 402 14.84 0.55 11.61
C ALA A 402 13.70 1.06 10.71
N LYS A 403 14.01 1.54 9.50
CA LYS A 403 12.99 1.97 8.53
C LYS A 403 12.07 0.82 8.12
N THR A 404 12.62 -0.36 7.85
CA THR A 404 11.85 -1.56 7.46
C THR A 404 10.92 -2.00 8.59
N LEU A 405 11.45 -2.09 9.81
CA LEU A 405 10.66 -2.41 10.99
C LEU A 405 9.52 -1.40 11.20
N CYS A 406 9.82 -0.10 11.17
CA CYS A 406 8.80 0.93 11.38
C CYS A 406 7.80 1.00 10.22
N THR A 407 8.19 0.59 9.01
CA THR A 407 7.28 0.50 7.86
C THR A 407 6.16 -0.51 8.11
N LEU A 408 6.39 -1.61 8.84
CA LEU A 408 5.33 -2.58 9.16
C LEU A 408 4.17 -2.00 9.98
N LYS A 409 4.35 -0.82 10.58
CA LYS A 409 3.37 -0.16 11.45
C LYS A 409 2.58 0.90 10.69
N TRP A 410 1.30 1.06 11.02
CA TRP A 410 0.40 2.02 10.37
C TRP A 410 0.41 3.39 11.06
N TRP A 411 1.24 4.30 10.56
CA TRP A 411 1.38 5.66 11.09
C TRP A 411 0.42 6.67 10.45
N THR A 412 0.02 7.68 11.25
CA THR A 412 -0.81 8.80 10.79
C THR A 412 0.03 10.01 10.39
N THR A 413 1.18 10.21 11.02
CA THR A 413 2.06 11.36 10.80
C THR A 413 3.50 10.94 10.58
N LYS A 414 4.24 11.77 9.84
CA LYS A 414 5.69 11.61 9.65
C LYS A 414 6.45 11.60 10.97
N ASP A 415 6.08 12.45 11.92
CA ASP A 415 6.75 12.54 13.22
C ASP A 415 6.63 11.25 14.02
N GLN A 416 5.46 10.58 14.00
CA GLN A 416 5.28 9.27 14.63
C GLN A 416 6.18 8.20 14.00
N TYR A 417 6.27 8.17 12.66
CA TYR A 417 7.15 7.26 11.94
C TYR A 417 8.62 7.51 12.28
N LEU A 418 9.07 8.78 12.25
CA LEU A 418 10.46 9.14 12.56
C LEU A 418 10.82 8.82 14.02
N ALA A 419 9.91 9.06 14.97
CA ALA A 419 10.12 8.68 16.37
C ALA A 419 10.33 7.16 16.53
N CYS A 420 9.60 6.33 15.77
CA CYS A 420 9.86 4.90 15.73
C CYS A 420 11.26 4.60 15.17
N VAL A 421 11.63 5.23 14.05
CA VAL A 421 12.93 4.99 13.40
C VAL A 421 14.08 5.37 14.32
N ASP A 422 14.03 6.53 14.97
CA ASP A 422 15.07 7.00 15.90
C ASP A 422 15.21 6.06 17.12
N THR A 423 14.08 5.61 17.66
CA THR A 423 14.06 4.64 18.78
C THR A 423 14.68 3.31 18.35
N ALA A 424 14.27 2.77 17.21
CA ALA A 424 14.78 1.50 16.70
C ALA A 424 16.28 1.60 16.38
N GLN A 425 16.74 2.67 15.74
CA GLN A 425 18.16 2.89 15.46
C GLN A 425 19.01 2.94 16.74
N THR A 426 18.52 3.59 17.79
CA THR A 426 19.20 3.66 19.09
C THR A 426 19.33 2.26 19.71
N MET A 427 18.23 1.50 19.74
CA MET A 427 18.24 0.13 20.28
C MET A 427 19.17 -0.81 19.50
N MET A 428 19.32 -0.60 18.19
CA MET A 428 20.22 -1.40 17.36
C MET A 428 21.68 -0.97 17.51
N SER A 429 21.94 0.31 17.75
CA SER A 429 23.29 0.83 18.01
C SER A 429 23.81 0.43 19.39
N ASP A 430 22.92 0.33 20.39
CA ASP A 430 23.26 -0.16 21.73
C ASP A 430 23.54 -1.67 21.78
N ASN A 431 23.08 -2.42 20.77
CA ASN A 431 23.24 -3.87 20.65
C ASN A 431 24.43 -4.30 19.75
N ASP A 432 25.32 -3.39 19.35
CA ASP A 432 26.33 -3.66 18.33
C ASP A 432 27.41 -4.68 18.77
N TYR A 433 27.42 -5.82 18.08
CA TYR A 433 28.43 -6.88 17.96
C TYR A 433 29.02 -7.53 19.23
N THR A 434 28.28 -8.45 19.85
CA THR A 434 28.88 -9.76 20.18
C THR A 434 28.17 -10.86 19.38
N SER A 435 28.95 -11.53 18.54
CA SER A 435 28.59 -12.75 17.83
C SER A 435 27.97 -13.77 18.78
N VAL A 436 26.67 -14.03 18.67
CA VAL A 436 26.07 -15.21 19.30
C VAL A 436 26.36 -16.41 18.42
N SER A 437 27.49 -17.06 18.67
CA SER A 437 27.62 -18.51 18.45
C SER A 437 26.84 -19.24 19.56
N PRO A 438 26.35 -20.47 19.33
CA PRO A 438 25.45 -21.13 20.26
C PRO A 438 26.16 -21.45 21.57
N VAL A 439 25.59 -21.00 22.69
CA VAL A 439 26.10 -21.27 24.03
C VAL A 439 25.83 -22.73 24.41
N ALA A 440 26.91 -23.48 24.65
CA ALA A 440 26.87 -24.68 25.46
C ALA A 440 26.67 -24.28 26.94
N ALA A 441 25.78 -25.00 27.61
CA ALA A 441 25.38 -24.77 28.99
C ALA A 441 26.53 -24.87 30.01
N SER A 442 26.59 -23.91 30.94
CA SER A 442 26.92 -24.17 32.35
C SER A 442 26.56 -22.95 33.20
N GLY A 443 25.94 -23.18 34.35
CA GLY A 443 25.41 -22.13 35.22
C GLY A 443 26.43 -21.55 36.19
N SER A 444 26.08 -20.42 36.81
CA SER A 444 25.95 -20.28 38.26
C SER A 444 25.56 -18.84 38.61
N SER A 445 24.97 -18.72 39.79
CA SER A 445 24.48 -17.53 40.49
C SER A 445 25.50 -16.39 40.66
N ALA A 446 25.02 -15.13 40.61
CA ALA A 446 25.24 -14.13 41.66
C ALA A 446 24.42 -12.87 41.40
N SER A 447 23.78 -12.39 42.46
CA SER A 447 23.22 -11.05 42.64
C SER A 447 24.32 -9.99 42.66
N ASP A 448 24.08 -8.79 42.12
CA ASP A 448 24.49 -7.56 42.81
C ASP A 448 23.81 -6.27 42.28
N ASN A 449 23.50 -5.40 43.24
CA ASN A 449 22.98 -4.04 43.09
C ASN A 449 24.07 -3.05 42.67
N PHE A 450 23.84 -2.19 41.68
CA PHE A 450 24.50 -0.89 41.49
C PHE A 450 23.67 -0.05 40.49
N ALA A 451 23.57 1.28 40.48
CA ALA A 451 23.64 2.35 41.47
C ALA A 451 23.20 3.61 40.69
N THR A 452 22.31 4.41 41.27
CA THR A 452 21.62 5.57 40.69
C THR A 452 22.47 6.84 40.55
N ASN A 453 23.68 6.76 39.95
CA ASN A 453 24.59 7.92 39.89
C ASN A 453 24.99 8.43 38.48
N ASN A 454 24.43 7.92 37.39
CA ASN A 454 24.83 8.36 36.02
C ASN A 454 23.86 9.32 35.31
N VAL A 455 22.78 9.79 35.97
CA VAL A 455 21.79 10.67 35.32
C VAL A 455 22.18 12.16 35.38
N LEU A 456 23.09 12.57 36.27
CA LEU A 456 23.42 13.99 36.46
C LEU A 456 24.59 14.52 35.60
N MET A 457 25.41 13.64 35.02
CA MET A 457 26.57 14.06 34.19
C MET A 457 26.23 14.20 32.69
N THR A 458 25.17 13.53 32.21
CA THR A 458 24.80 13.54 30.78
C THR A 458 24.02 14.79 30.37
N ILE A 459 23.32 15.45 31.30
CA ILE A 459 22.54 16.68 31.04
C ILE A 459 23.46 17.91 30.90
N GLY A 460 24.63 17.91 31.55
CA GLY A 460 25.60 19.01 31.45
C GLY A 460 26.35 19.08 30.11
N ALA A 461 26.56 17.94 29.46
CA ALA A 461 27.34 17.87 28.21
C ALA A 461 26.51 18.26 26.97
N THR A 462 25.21 17.96 26.94
CA THR A 462 24.32 18.29 25.80
C THR A 462 24.00 19.78 25.71
N ALA A 463 23.91 20.49 26.84
CA ALA A 463 23.70 21.94 26.88
C ALA A 463 24.94 22.74 26.39
N LEU A 464 26.15 22.20 26.59
CA LEU A 464 27.38 22.87 26.14
C LEU A 464 27.60 22.72 24.62
N VAL A 465 27.28 21.55 24.06
CA VAL A 465 27.46 21.27 22.62
C VAL A 465 26.46 22.04 21.76
N THR A 466 25.21 22.18 22.22
CA THR A 466 24.18 22.98 21.52
C THR A 466 24.49 24.48 21.53
N GLY A 467 25.04 25.00 22.63
CA GLY A 467 25.48 26.40 22.72
C GLY A 467 26.61 26.75 21.75
N VAL A 468 27.60 25.87 21.60
CA VAL A 468 28.74 26.09 20.68
C VAL A 468 28.29 26.04 19.21
N ALA A 469 27.40 25.11 18.85
CA ALA A 469 26.89 25.01 17.49
C ALA A 469 26.09 26.26 17.06
N ALA A 470 25.25 26.81 17.95
CA ALA A 470 24.49 28.03 17.67
C ALA A 470 25.40 29.25 17.45
N VAL A 471 26.48 29.37 18.23
CA VAL A 471 27.46 30.46 18.07
C VAL A 471 28.23 30.34 16.76
N CYS A 472 28.61 29.13 16.36
CA CYS A 472 29.26 28.88 15.06
C CYS A 472 28.35 29.28 13.89
N VAL A 473 27.06 28.89 13.92
CA VAL A 473 26.10 29.24 12.86
C VAL A 473 25.92 30.76 12.77
N LEU A 474 25.80 31.45 13.90
CA LEU A 474 25.65 32.90 13.94
C LEU A 474 26.89 33.63 13.40
N LEU A 475 28.09 33.15 13.73
CA LEU A 475 29.35 33.68 13.19
C LEU A 475 29.46 33.45 11.68
N THR A 476 29.10 32.26 11.19
CA THR A 476 29.10 31.96 9.75
C THR A 476 28.11 32.84 8.99
N VAL A 477 26.89 33.02 9.50
CA VAL A 477 25.88 33.91 8.90
C VAL A 477 26.34 35.38 8.90
N PHE A 478 27.00 35.83 9.98
CA PHE A 478 27.56 37.18 10.05
C PHE A 478 28.67 37.40 9.02
N ILE A 479 29.60 36.44 8.90
CA ILE A 479 30.69 36.49 7.92
C ILE A 479 30.12 36.50 6.49
N LEU A 480 29.17 35.62 6.18
CA LEU A 480 28.55 35.54 4.85
C LEU A 480 27.75 36.81 4.47
N ARG A 481 27.14 37.49 5.45
CA ARG A 481 26.53 38.82 5.24
C ARG A 481 27.58 39.91 5.02
N HIS A 482 28.68 39.88 5.76
CA HIS A 482 29.76 40.87 5.63
C HIS A 482 30.45 40.82 4.26
N PHE A 483 30.62 39.61 3.70
CA PHE A 483 31.16 39.40 2.36
C PHE A 483 30.12 39.51 1.23
N GLY A 484 28.88 39.93 1.54
CA GLY A 484 27.84 40.21 0.53
C GLY A 484 27.25 38.97 -0.15
N VAL A 485 27.50 37.77 0.39
CA VAL A 485 26.99 36.49 -0.15
C VAL A 485 25.52 36.29 0.20
N LEU A 486 25.10 36.73 1.40
CA LEU A 486 23.70 36.71 1.84
C LEU A 486 23.12 38.14 1.80
N LYS A 487 22.22 38.42 0.84
CA LYS A 487 21.46 39.69 0.77
C LYS A 487 20.23 39.62 1.68
N SER A 488 19.81 40.77 2.23
CA SER A 488 18.61 40.84 3.08
C SER A 488 17.35 40.61 2.27
N ARG A 489 16.37 39.93 2.89
CA ARG A 489 15.06 39.58 2.31
C ARG A 489 14.23 40.78 1.81
N SER A 490 14.61 42.00 2.19
CA SER A 490 13.97 43.25 1.76
C SER A 490 14.31 43.70 0.33
N GLN A 491 15.07 42.91 -0.45
CA GLN A 491 15.39 43.21 -1.86
C GLN A 491 14.63 42.34 -2.88
N TYR A 492 13.70 41.49 -2.44
CA TYR A 492 12.89 40.64 -3.34
C TYR A 492 11.44 41.11 -3.52
N ASP A 493 11.00 42.14 -2.80
CA ASP A 493 9.67 42.73 -2.96
C ASP A 493 9.72 43.96 -3.90
N SER A 494 9.87 43.73 -5.21
CA SER A 494 9.39 44.66 -6.24
C SER A 494 9.48 44.03 -7.64
N VAL A 495 8.47 43.27 -8.06
CA VAL A 495 8.04 43.21 -9.47
C VAL A 495 6.52 42.98 -9.50
N ASP A 496 5.78 44.06 -9.30
CA ASP A 496 4.47 44.23 -9.94
C ASP A 496 4.70 45.02 -11.24
N THR A 497 3.91 44.71 -12.28
CA THR A 497 3.80 45.34 -13.62
C THR A 497 4.78 44.88 -14.72
N LEU A 498 4.34 43.91 -15.53
CA LEU A 498 3.95 44.09 -16.95
C LEU A 498 3.32 42.82 -17.53
#